data_AF-A0A5J4VEC0-F1
#
_entry.id   AF-A0A5J4VEC0-F1
#
_cell.length_a   1.000
_cell.length_b   1.000
_cell.length_c   1.000
_cell.angle_alpha   90.00
_cell.angle_beta   90.00
_cell.angle_gamma   90.00
#
_symmetry.space_group_name_H-M   'P 1'
#
loop_
_entity.id
_entity.type
_entity.pdbx_description
1 polymer ?
#
loop_
_entity_poly.entity_id
_entity_poly.type
_entity_poly.pdbx_seq_one_letter_code
_entity_poly.pdbx_strand_id
1 'polypeptide(L)'
;MVTCDMFNVLHDIMLTVPKNETKEQIAQIIANGYRARTIPKGFSMIIETLANAVKNAPTTNSKIRALQEFKILIWRAANFETFIGRFQNIAALLVEEVFKEPMIDILKNALQILRQMGNYGPEDLQSQLKKDLVPERLIHIRDQPNSDGELKQLIDQLLRCLNAIRV
;
A
#
# COMPACT_ATOMS: atom_id res chain seq x y z
N MET A 1 0.48 30.05 5.27
CA MET A 1 0.21 29.42 3.96
C MET A 1 1.54 29.25 3.22
N VAL A 2 2.39 28.32 3.70
CA VAL A 2 3.79 28.13 3.27
C VAL A 2 4.07 26.65 2.91
N THR A 3 3.09 25.76 3.13
CA THR A 3 3.26 24.31 2.97
C THR A 3 3.08 23.80 1.53
N CYS A 4 2.47 24.58 0.63
CA CYS A 4 2.33 24.16 -0.78
C CYS A 4 3.62 24.38 -1.58
N ASP A 5 4.37 25.45 -1.30
CA ASP A 5 5.57 25.79 -2.07
C ASP A 5 6.71 24.79 -1.84
N MET A 6 6.92 24.35 -0.59
CA MET A 6 7.96 23.37 -0.28
C MET A 6 7.73 22.03 -0.98
N PHE A 7 6.48 21.52 -1.01
CA PHE A 7 6.21 20.25 -1.68
C PHE A 7 6.28 20.35 -3.20
N ASN A 8 5.92 21.49 -3.78
CA ASN A 8 6.12 21.76 -5.20
C ASN A 8 7.62 21.77 -5.53
N VAL A 9 8.44 22.48 -4.76
CA VAL A 9 9.91 22.51 -4.95
C VAL A 9 10.52 21.11 -4.79
N LEU A 10 10.13 20.36 -3.76
CA LEU A 10 10.62 18.99 -3.57
C LEU A 10 10.21 18.08 -4.74
N HIS A 11 8.98 18.23 -5.25
CA HIS A 11 8.52 17.50 -6.42
C HIS A 11 9.37 17.84 -7.66
N ASP A 12 9.67 19.12 -7.90
CA ASP A 12 10.51 19.54 -9.01
C ASP A 12 11.96 19.01 -8.90
N ILE A 13 12.51 18.97 -7.68
CA ILE A 13 13.82 18.33 -7.42
C ILE A 13 13.74 16.83 -7.74
N MET A 14 12.67 16.15 -7.34
CA MET A 14 12.49 14.72 -7.60
C MET A 14 12.46 14.39 -9.10
N LEU A 15 11.93 15.30 -9.93
CA LEU A 15 11.91 15.16 -11.39
C LEU A 15 13.31 15.22 -12.01
N THR A 16 14.25 15.92 -11.39
CA THR A 16 15.58 16.19 -11.96
C THR A 16 16.70 15.33 -11.37
N VAL A 17 16.55 14.84 -10.14
CA VAL A 17 17.58 14.01 -9.48
C VAL A 17 17.62 12.60 -10.11
N PRO A 18 18.80 12.06 -10.48
CA PRO A 18 18.90 10.72 -11.08
C PRO A 18 18.89 9.58 -10.05
N LYS A 19 19.21 9.86 -8.78
CA LYS A 19 19.37 8.84 -7.73
C LYS A 19 18.01 8.40 -7.16
N ASN A 20 17.69 7.10 -7.29
CA ASN A 20 16.44 6.53 -6.78
C ASN A 20 16.26 6.69 -5.26
N GLU A 21 17.33 6.51 -4.48
CA GLU A 21 17.27 6.67 -3.02
C GLU A 21 16.83 8.08 -2.61
N THR A 22 17.37 9.11 -3.26
CA THR A 22 16.97 10.50 -3.00
C THR A 22 15.51 10.75 -3.41
N LYS A 23 15.05 10.14 -4.52
CA LYS A 23 13.64 10.22 -4.91
C LYS A 23 12.72 9.56 -3.88
N GLU A 24 13.11 8.41 -3.33
CA GLU A 24 12.35 7.72 -2.29
C GLU A 24 12.23 8.56 -1.02
N GLN A 25 13.34 9.16 -0.57
CA GLN A 25 13.33 10.07 0.58
C GLN A 25 12.42 11.29 0.35
N ILE A 26 12.51 11.91 -0.82
CA ILE A 26 11.64 13.05 -1.18
C ILE A 26 10.16 12.61 -1.22
N ALA A 27 9.87 11.46 -1.86
CA ALA A 27 8.53 10.91 -1.93
C ALA A 27 7.95 10.65 -0.54
N GLN A 28 8.77 10.11 0.37
CA GLN A 28 8.39 9.90 1.76
C GLN A 28 8.08 11.21 2.50
N ILE A 29 8.90 12.25 2.33
CA ILE A 29 8.67 13.57 2.94
C ILE A 29 7.35 14.16 2.45
N ILE A 30 7.12 14.16 1.13
CA ILE A 30 5.90 14.67 0.53
C ILE A 30 4.70 13.84 1.00
N ALA A 31 4.76 12.51 0.92
CA ALA A 31 3.67 11.63 1.35
C ALA A 31 3.29 11.87 2.82
N ASN A 32 4.28 12.02 3.71
CA ASN A 32 4.05 12.38 5.11
C ASN A 32 3.37 13.75 5.27
N GLY A 33 3.81 14.74 4.50
CA GLY A 33 3.18 16.06 4.44
C GLY A 33 1.71 16.02 4.04
N TYR A 34 1.34 15.06 3.19
CA TYR A 34 -0.02 14.79 2.76
C TYR A 34 -0.71 13.67 3.57
N ARG A 35 -0.17 13.18 4.69
CA ARG A 35 -0.80 12.09 5.46
C ARG A 35 -2.27 12.37 5.84
N ALA A 36 -2.59 13.64 6.08
CA ALA A 36 -3.94 14.12 6.40
C ALA A 36 -4.60 14.87 5.22
N ARG A 37 -4.17 14.68 3.96
CA ARG A 37 -4.74 15.37 2.78
C ARG A 37 -4.62 14.50 1.53
N THR A 38 -5.48 14.71 0.55
CA THR A 38 -5.32 14.01 -0.74
C THR A 38 -4.05 14.52 -1.42
N ILE A 39 -3.25 13.60 -1.98
CA ILE A 39 -2.08 13.97 -2.77
C ILE A 39 -2.56 14.55 -4.10
N PRO A 40 -2.04 15.71 -4.54
CA PRO A 40 -2.48 16.32 -5.79
C PRO A 40 -2.22 15.40 -6.98
N LYS A 41 -3.13 15.37 -7.97
CA LYS A 41 -3.02 14.48 -9.15
C LYS A 41 -1.69 14.61 -9.90
N GLY A 42 -1.10 15.80 -9.95
CA GLY A 42 0.21 16.06 -10.56
C GLY A 42 1.38 15.34 -9.89
N PHE A 43 1.21 14.89 -8.65
CA PHE A 43 2.25 14.24 -7.83
C PHE A 43 2.25 12.71 -7.97
N SER A 44 1.81 12.21 -9.14
CA SER A 44 1.68 10.76 -9.37
C SER A 44 3.00 10.00 -9.19
N MET A 45 4.14 10.67 -9.40
CA MET A 45 5.48 10.10 -9.21
C MET A 45 5.74 9.72 -7.74
N ILE A 46 5.12 10.39 -6.78
CA ILE A 46 5.24 10.05 -5.35
C ILE A 46 4.69 8.65 -5.08
N ILE A 47 3.50 8.38 -5.62
CA ILE A 47 2.83 7.08 -5.48
C ILE A 47 3.65 5.99 -6.17
N GLU A 48 4.15 6.30 -7.37
CA GLU A 48 4.99 5.39 -8.15
C GLU A 48 6.28 5.02 -7.45
N THR A 49 6.99 6.02 -6.92
CA THR A 49 8.26 5.79 -6.24
C THR A 49 8.09 4.94 -5.00
N LEU A 50 7.07 5.19 -4.18
CA LEU A 50 6.80 4.38 -3.00
C LEU A 50 6.33 2.96 -3.36
N ALA A 51 5.52 2.80 -4.42
CA ALA A 51 5.15 1.47 -4.92
C ALA A 51 6.38 0.71 -5.47
N ASN A 52 7.26 1.39 -6.19
CA ASN A 52 8.50 0.81 -6.70
C ASN A 52 9.47 0.43 -5.58
N ALA A 53 9.55 1.21 -4.50
CA ALA A 53 10.33 0.86 -3.32
C ALA A 53 9.84 -0.46 -2.70
N VAL A 54 8.52 -0.67 -2.61
CA VAL A 54 7.94 -1.95 -2.16
C VAL A 54 8.31 -3.07 -3.13
N LYS A 55 8.17 -2.86 -4.45
CA LYS A 55 8.47 -3.87 -5.46
C LYS A 55 9.93 -4.31 -5.46
N ASN A 56 10.85 -3.35 -5.42
CA ASN A 56 12.28 -3.56 -5.66
C ASN A 56 13.12 -3.70 -4.38
N ALA A 57 12.50 -3.69 -3.20
CA ALA A 57 13.21 -3.84 -1.94
C ALA A 57 14.04 -5.15 -1.90
N PRO A 58 15.38 -5.08 -1.79
CA PRO A 58 16.28 -6.22 -1.96
C PRO A 58 16.35 -7.14 -0.74
N THR A 59 15.96 -6.64 0.43
CA THR A 59 16.00 -7.37 1.70
C THR A 59 14.65 -7.31 2.42
N THR A 60 14.40 -8.25 3.33
CA THR A 60 13.22 -8.22 4.20
C THR A 60 13.10 -6.89 4.94
N ASN A 61 14.18 -6.41 5.55
CA ASN A 61 14.15 -5.16 6.32
C ASN A 61 13.79 -3.95 5.44
N SER A 62 14.36 -3.87 4.23
CA SER A 62 13.98 -2.83 3.27
C SER A 62 12.53 -2.96 2.81
N LYS A 63 12.00 -4.19 2.69
CA LYS A 63 10.61 -4.43 2.29
C LYS A 63 9.65 -3.98 3.39
N ILE A 64 9.93 -4.33 4.65
CA ILE A 64 9.15 -3.89 5.81
C ILE A 64 9.11 -2.36 5.86
N ARG A 65 10.27 -1.71 5.73
CA ARG A 65 10.36 -0.25 5.69
C ARG A 65 9.53 0.33 4.54
N ALA A 66 9.71 -0.16 3.32
CA ALA A 66 8.98 0.33 2.15
C ALA A 66 7.47 0.16 2.29
N LEU A 67 7.00 -0.95 2.89
CA LEU A 67 5.58 -1.17 3.17
C LEU A 67 5.05 -0.18 4.23
N GLN A 68 5.82 0.10 5.28
CA GLN A 68 5.46 1.09 6.29
C GLN A 68 5.36 2.50 5.70
N GLU A 69 6.27 2.86 4.78
CA GLU A 69 6.24 4.13 4.07
C GLU A 69 5.06 4.21 3.10
N PHE A 70 4.80 3.14 2.35
CA PHE A 70 3.65 3.05 1.45
C PHE A 70 2.32 3.19 2.20
N LYS A 71 2.22 2.67 3.43
CA LYS A 71 1.04 2.83 4.29
C LYS A 71 0.67 4.28 4.60
N ILE A 72 1.55 5.25 4.39
CA ILE A 72 1.19 6.66 4.52
C ILE A 72 0.10 7.04 3.50
N LEU A 73 0.18 6.49 2.29
CA LEU A 73 -0.68 6.81 1.16
C LEU A 73 -2.12 6.33 1.33
N ILE A 74 -2.32 5.22 2.06
CA ILE A 74 -3.61 4.53 2.19
C ILE A 74 -4.50 5.14 3.29
N TRP A 75 -3.98 6.05 4.11
CA TRP A 75 -4.77 6.73 5.16
C TRP A 75 -5.78 7.73 4.59
N ARG A 76 -5.62 8.15 3.32
CA ARG A 76 -6.58 9.00 2.63
C ARG A 76 -7.24 8.26 1.49
N ALA A 77 -8.51 7.88 1.69
CA ALA A 77 -9.32 7.13 0.73
C ALA A 77 -9.37 7.78 -0.66
N ALA A 78 -9.44 9.11 -0.73
CA ALA A 78 -9.44 9.86 -2.00
C ALA A 78 -8.19 9.62 -2.87
N ASN A 79 -7.07 9.15 -2.29
CA ASN A 79 -5.91 8.76 -3.08
C ASN A 79 -6.20 7.53 -3.95
N PHE A 80 -7.05 6.60 -3.49
CA PHE A 80 -7.42 5.40 -4.25
C PHE A 80 -8.13 5.75 -5.55
N GLU A 81 -9.08 6.69 -5.51
CA GLU A 81 -9.79 7.16 -6.72
C GLU A 81 -8.83 7.93 -7.65
N THR A 82 -8.01 8.81 -7.09
CA THR A 82 -7.10 9.66 -7.88
C THR A 82 -6.04 8.83 -8.62
N PHE A 83 -5.58 7.74 -8.03
CA PHE A 83 -4.47 6.93 -8.53
C PHE A 83 -4.82 5.45 -8.68
N ILE A 84 -6.06 5.15 -9.08
CA ILE A 84 -6.63 3.79 -9.09
C ILE A 84 -5.72 2.75 -9.72
N GLY A 85 -5.21 2.98 -10.94
CA GLY A 85 -4.35 2.01 -11.62
C GLY A 85 -3.05 1.70 -10.88
N ARG A 86 -2.49 2.67 -10.14
CA ARG A 86 -1.30 2.43 -9.30
C ARG A 86 -1.63 1.59 -8.08
N PHE A 87 -2.79 1.82 -7.47
CA PHE A 87 -3.28 1.02 -6.35
C PHE A 87 -3.70 -0.40 -6.77
N GLN A 88 -4.23 -0.60 -7.97
CA GLN A 88 -4.50 -1.92 -8.53
C GLN A 88 -3.21 -2.73 -8.77
N ASN A 89 -2.18 -2.09 -9.33
CA ASN A 89 -0.89 -2.75 -9.58
C ASN A 89 -0.21 -3.19 -8.29
N ILE A 90 -0.17 -2.31 -7.28
CA ILE A 90 0.44 -2.67 -5.99
C ILE A 90 -0.43 -3.68 -5.23
N ALA A 91 -1.76 -3.63 -5.35
CA ALA A 91 -2.65 -4.63 -4.78
C ALA A 91 -2.32 -6.03 -5.33
N ALA A 92 -2.21 -6.19 -6.65
CA ALA A 92 -1.84 -7.45 -7.27
C ALA A 92 -0.51 -8.00 -6.72
N LEU A 93 0.51 -7.14 -6.63
CA LEU A 93 1.81 -7.51 -6.05
C LEU A 93 1.68 -7.97 -4.60
N LEU A 94 0.92 -7.25 -3.77
CA LEU A 94 0.75 -7.60 -2.36
C LEU A 94 -0.04 -8.89 -2.18
N VAL A 95 -1.03 -9.17 -3.04
CA VAL A 95 -1.76 -10.44 -3.02
C VAL A 95 -0.83 -11.61 -3.32
N GLU A 96 0.04 -11.47 -4.34
CA GLU A 96 1.05 -12.49 -4.61
C GLU A 96 1.99 -12.69 -3.41
N GLU A 97 2.46 -11.60 -2.79
CA GLU A 97 3.36 -11.64 -1.62
C GLU A 97 2.69 -12.35 -0.44
N VAL A 98 1.43 -12.04 -0.11
CA VAL A 98 0.66 -12.71 0.96
C VAL A 98 0.69 -14.24 0.79
N PHE A 99 0.61 -14.69 -0.46
CA PHE A 99 0.50 -16.09 -0.83
C PHE A 99 1.84 -16.80 -1.08
N LYS A 100 2.97 -16.09 -0.99
CA LYS A 100 4.33 -16.63 -1.06
C LYS A 100 4.90 -17.02 0.32
N GLU A 101 4.06 -17.00 1.36
CA GLU A 101 4.44 -17.26 2.76
C GLU A 101 5.62 -16.38 3.24
N PRO A 102 5.46 -15.04 3.18
CA PRO A 102 6.54 -14.14 3.54
C PRO A 102 6.70 -14.09 5.07
N MET A 103 7.77 -13.45 5.54
CA MET A 103 7.94 -13.18 6.96
C MET A 103 6.70 -12.50 7.55
N ILE A 104 6.34 -12.87 8.79
CA ILE A 104 5.09 -12.44 9.45
C ILE A 104 4.90 -10.92 9.39
N ASP A 105 5.95 -10.12 9.57
CA ASP A 105 5.83 -8.65 9.53
C ASP A 105 5.50 -8.12 8.12
N ILE A 106 6.04 -8.72 7.07
CA ILE A 106 5.69 -8.38 5.68
C ILE A 106 4.22 -8.73 5.44
N LEU A 107 3.81 -9.94 5.86
CA LEU A 107 2.44 -10.42 5.74
C LEU A 107 1.46 -9.47 6.44
N LYS A 108 1.72 -9.09 7.69
CA LYS A 108 0.89 -8.16 8.46
C LYS A 108 0.77 -6.80 7.76
N ASN A 109 1.87 -6.24 7.28
CA ASN A 109 1.84 -4.95 6.58
C ASN A 109 1.06 -5.04 5.26
N ALA A 110 1.28 -6.09 4.47
CA ALA A 110 0.55 -6.32 3.22
C ALA A 110 -0.96 -6.45 3.47
N LEU A 111 -1.37 -7.27 4.44
CA LEU A 111 -2.78 -7.45 4.81
C LEU A 111 -3.42 -6.15 5.28
N GLN A 112 -2.72 -5.32 6.07
CA GLN A 112 -3.22 -4.01 6.49
C GLN A 112 -3.46 -3.06 5.30
N ILE A 113 -2.55 -3.07 4.32
CA ILE A 113 -2.70 -2.28 3.09
C ILE A 113 -3.91 -2.76 2.28
N LEU A 114 -3.98 -4.06 2.02
CA LEU A 114 -5.06 -4.68 1.25
C LEU A 114 -6.43 -4.47 1.92
N ARG A 115 -6.51 -4.59 3.25
CA ARG A 115 -7.74 -4.31 4.01
C ARG A 115 -8.18 -2.86 3.85
N GLN A 116 -7.25 -1.91 3.87
CA GLN A 116 -7.58 -0.50 3.71
C GLN A 116 -8.09 -0.20 2.29
N MET A 117 -7.47 -0.79 1.27
CA MET A 117 -7.96 -0.73 -0.11
C MET A 117 -9.34 -1.38 -0.27
N GLY A 118 -9.58 -2.52 0.37
CA GLY A 118 -10.89 -3.19 0.32
C GLY A 118 -12.01 -2.40 1.00
N ASN A 119 -11.71 -1.72 2.12
CA ASN A 119 -12.71 -0.94 2.87
C ASN A 119 -13.07 0.40 2.23
N TYR A 120 -12.11 1.03 1.54
CA TYR A 120 -12.23 2.44 1.14
C TYR A 120 -11.84 2.71 -0.31
N GLY A 121 -11.36 1.71 -1.04
CA GLY A 121 -11.05 1.83 -2.46
C GLY A 121 -12.31 1.96 -3.31
N PRO A 122 -12.19 2.42 -4.57
CA PRO A 122 -13.28 2.40 -5.54
C PRO A 122 -13.71 0.97 -5.89
N GLU A 123 -14.91 0.82 -6.44
CA GLU A 123 -15.55 -0.46 -6.73
C GLU A 123 -14.67 -1.41 -7.57
N ASP A 124 -13.97 -0.90 -8.60
CA ASP A 124 -13.07 -1.71 -9.42
C ASP A 124 -11.89 -2.29 -8.61
N LEU A 125 -11.34 -1.53 -7.68
CA LEU A 125 -10.25 -1.98 -6.81
C LEU A 125 -10.77 -3.00 -5.79
N GLN A 126 -11.94 -2.76 -5.21
CA GLN A 126 -12.60 -3.70 -4.31
C GLN A 126 -12.94 -5.03 -5.00
N SER A 127 -13.46 -4.95 -6.23
CA SER A 127 -13.80 -6.12 -7.05
C SER A 127 -12.58 -6.94 -7.43
N GLN A 128 -11.49 -6.28 -7.81
CA GLN A 128 -10.20 -6.95 -8.04
C GLN A 128 -9.74 -7.67 -6.77
N LEU A 129 -9.74 -6.99 -5.62
CA LEU A 129 -9.33 -7.60 -4.36
C LEU A 129 -10.16 -8.82 -3.99
N LYS A 130 -11.49 -8.74 -4.14
CA LYS A 130 -12.40 -9.87 -3.88
C LYS A 130 -12.12 -11.07 -4.78
N LYS A 131 -11.74 -10.82 -6.04
CA LYS A 131 -11.39 -11.87 -7.00
C LYS A 131 -10.03 -12.50 -6.68
N ASP A 132 -9.03 -11.67 -6.36
CA ASP A 132 -7.64 -12.11 -6.24
C ASP A 132 -7.33 -12.71 -4.85
N LEU A 133 -7.97 -12.20 -3.79
CA LEU A 133 -7.84 -12.72 -2.43
C LEU A 133 -8.82 -13.85 -2.16
N VAL A 134 -8.42 -15.05 -2.55
CA VAL A 134 -9.20 -16.28 -2.34
C VAL A 134 -9.38 -16.57 -0.83
N PRO A 135 -10.63 -16.57 -0.30
CA PRO A 135 -10.89 -16.73 1.14
C PRO A 135 -10.30 -18.00 1.75
N GLU A 136 -10.32 -19.12 1.03
CA GLU A 136 -9.82 -20.42 1.50
C GLU A 136 -8.31 -20.38 1.78
N ARG A 137 -7.56 -19.64 0.95
CA ARG A 137 -6.11 -19.47 1.13
C ARG A 137 -5.80 -18.57 2.33
N LEU A 138 -6.60 -17.53 2.53
CA LEU A 138 -6.48 -16.66 3.71
C LEU A 138 -6.78 -17.44 5.00
N ILE A 139 -7.84 -18.24 5.00
CA ILE A 139 -8.19 -19.14 6.12
C ILE A 139 -7.04 -20.12 6.39
N HIS A 140 -6.45 -20.71 5.35
CA HIS A 140 -5.30 -21.58 5.52
C HIS A 140 -4.16 -20.89 6.26
N ILE A 141 -3.75 -19.68 5.84
CA ILE A 141 -2.71 -18.89 6.52
C ILE A 141 -3.09 -18.61 7.98
N ARG A 142 -4.34 -18.21 8.25
CA ARG A 142 -4.83 -17.93 9.61
C ARG A 142 -4.64 -19.12 10.53
N ASP A 143 -4.91 -20.33 10.02
CA ASP A 143 -4.94 -21.55 10.81
C ASP A 143 -3.57 -22.26 10.91
N GLN A 144 -2.51 -21.69 10.31
CA GLN A 144 -1.14 -22.20 10.45
C GLN A 144 -0.65 -22.11 11.90
N PRO A 145 0.20 -23.06 12.39
CA PRO A 145 0.67 -23.09 13.77
C PRO A 145 1.47 -21.85 14.20
N ASN A 146 2.16 -21.21 13.26
CA ASN A 146 3.00 -20.02 13.46
C ASN A 146 2.20 -18.70 13.39
N SER A 147 0.89 -18.74 13.13
CA SER A 147 0.07 -17.54 13.05
C SER A 147 -0.25 -16.99 14.43
N ASP A 148 0.28 -15.80 14.73
CA ASP A 148 0.01 -15.08 15.97
C ASP A 148 -1.38 -14.44 16.00
N GLY A 149 -1.79 -13.96 17.18
CA GLY A 149 -3.12 -13.38 17.38
C GLY A 149 -3.40 -12.14 16.53
N GLU A 150 -2.39 -11.31 16.26
CA GLU A 150 -2.55 -10.12 15.43
C GLU A 150 -2.76 -10.50 13.97
N LEU A 151 -1.97 -11.43 13.44
CA LEU A 151 -2.11 -11.93 12.08
C LEU A 151 -3.49 -12.55 11.86
N LYS A 152 -3.96 -13.37 12.81
CA LYS A 152 -5.30 -13.97 12.76
C LYS A 152 -6.39 -12.90 12.69
N GLN A 153 -6.31 -11.88 13.53
CA GLN A 153 -7.25 -10.75 13.52
C GLN A 153 -7.22 -9.99 12.19
N LEU A 154 -6.05 -9.74 11.61
CA LEU A 154 -5.93 -9.06 10.33
C LEU A 154 -6.59 -9.86 9.20
N ILE A 155 -6.38 -11.17 9.19
CA ILE A 155 -7.01 -12.05 8.20
C ILE A 155 -8.53 -12.07 8.38
N ASP A 156 -9.04 -12.24 9.61
CA ASP A 156 -10.48 -12.24 9.87
C ASP A 156 -11.13 -10.90 9.48
N GLN A 157 -10.46 -9.78 9.73
CA GLN A 157 -10.93 -8.47 9.30
C GLN A 157 -10.94 -8.32 7.78
N LEU A 158 -9.91 -8.82 7.09
CA LEU A 158 -9.87 -8.81 5.63
C LEU A 158 -10.97 -9.69 5.04
N LEU A 159 -11.20 -10.90 5.57
CA LEU A 159 -12.29 -11.77 5.14
C LEU A 159 -13.66 -11.11 5.31
N ARG A 160 -13.90 -10.44 6.45
CA ARG A 160 -15.14 -9.66 6.67
C ARG A 160 -15.28 -8.52 5.67
N CYS A 161 -14.19 -7.82 5.37
CA CYS A 161 -14.15 -6.77 4.36
C CYS A 161 -14.56 -7.33 2.99
N LEU A 162 -13.91 -8.40 2.52
CA LEU A 162 -14.19 -9.01 1.21
C LEU A 162 -15.64 -9.52 1.07
N ASN A 163 -16.21 -10.07 2.15
CA ASN A 163 -17.60 -10.54 2.18
C ASN A 163 -18.61 -9.38 2.12
N ALA A 164 -18.24 -8.18 2.58
CA ALA A 164 -19.11 -7.02 2.57
C ALA A 164 -19.16 -6.32 1.19
N ILE A 165 -18.19 -6.58 0.31
CA ILE A 165 -18.14 -6.00 -1.03
C ILE A 165 -19.28 -6.61 -1.87
N ARG A 166 -20.24 -5.76 -2.25
CA ARG A 166 -21.39 -6.10 -3.09
C ARG A 166 -21.00 -5.97 -4.56
N VAL A 167 -20.16 -6.87 -5.05
CA VAL A 167 -19.96 -7.07 -6.50
C VAL A 167 -21.05 -8.00 -7.02
#